data_AF-A0ABD7N112-F1
#
_entry.id   AF-A0ABD7N112-F1
#
_cell.length_a   1.000
_cell.length_b   1.000
_cell.length_c   1.000
_cell.angle_alpha   90.00
_cell.angle_beta   90.00
_cell.angle_gamma   90.00
#
_symmetry.space_group_name_H-M   'P 1'
#
loop_
_entity.id
_entity.type
_entity.pdbx_description
1 polymer ?
#
loop_
_entity_poly.entity_id
_entity_poly.type
_entity_poly.pdbx_seq_one_letter_code
_entity_poly.pdbx_strand_id
1 'polypeptide(L)'
;MGKFMAVGLTDLLESAGMNGVPAFVGLALLSAFLCMFIASGSAIWSILAPIFVPMFMLLGFHPAFAQILFRIADSSVLPLAPVSPFVPLFLGFLQRYRPDARLGTYYSLVLPYPLIFLAVWLLLLVGWYLAGLPIGPGIYPRLP
;
A
#
# COMPACT_ATOMS: atom_id res chain seq x y z
N MET A 1 18.37 -6.63 13.99
CA MET A 1 18.16 -6.80 12.54
C MET A 1 17.29 -5.69 11.94
N GLY A 2 16.04 -5.48 12.37
CA GLY A 2 15.15 -4.45 11.80
C GLY A 2 15.70 -3.01 11.77
N LYS A 3 16.38 -2.57 12.84
CA LYS A 3 17.02 -1.24 12.89
C LYS A 3 18.13 -1.05 11.84
N PHE A 4 18.94 -2.09 11.59
CA PHE A 4 20.01 -2.03 10.59
C PHE A 4 19.46 -1.97 9.16
N MET A 5 18.39 -2.72 8.86
CA MET A 5 17.71 -2.65 7.56
C MET A 5 17.04 -1.30 7.35
N ALA A 6 16.41 -0.73 8.38
CA ALA A 6 15.76 0.57 8.31
C ALA A 6 16.76 1.70 8.01
N VAL A 7 17.93 1.70 8.65
CA VAL A 7 19.00 2.69 8.38
C VAL A 7 19.52 2.54 6.95
N GLY A 8 19.84 1.33 6.49
CA GLY A 8 20.33 1.12 5.11
C GLY A 8 19.33 1.49 4.02
N LEU A 9 18.03 1.27 4.23
CA LEU A 9 16.97 1.73 3.31
C LEU A 9 16.83 3.25 3.32
N THR A 10 16.99 3.88 4.48
CA THR A 10 16.95 5.34 4.64
C THR A 10 18.13 5.98 3.90
N ASP A 11 19.35 5.47 4.07
CA ASP A 11 20.55 5.94 3.38
C ASP A 11 20.43 5.81 1.84
N LEU A 12 19.78 4.74 1.35
CA LEU A 12 19.49 4.55 -0.08
C LEU A 12 18.46 5.55 -0.61
N LEU A 13 17.43 5.88 0.17
CA LEU A 13 16.41 6.87 -0.21
C LEU A 13 16.97 8.30 -0.17
N GLU A 14 17.78 8.62 0.85
CA GLU A 14 18.44 9.92 1.00
C GLU A 14 19.48 10.15 -0.10
N SER A 15 20.32 9.14 -0.42
CA SER A 15 21.29 9.22 -1.52
C SER A 15 20.64 9.33 -2.91
N ALA A 16 19.42 8.81 -3.07
CA ALA A 16 18.60 9.01 -4.27
C ALA A 16 17.87 10.37 -4.31
N GLY A 17 18.01 11.21 -3.27
CA GLY A 17 17.31 12.49 -3.14
C GLY A 17 15.79 12.35 -2.94
N MET A 18 15.32 11.15 -2.60
CA MET A 18 13.91 10.83 -2.43
C MET A 18 13.41 11.20 -1.03
N ASN A 19 13.41 12.50 -0.72
CA ASN A 19 12.90 13.00 0.56
C ASN A 19 11.43 13.47 0.43
N GLY A 20 10.59 13.12 1.40
CA GLY A 20 9.19 13.58 1.43
C GLY A 20 8.23 12.76 0.56
N VAL A 21 7.61 13.40 -0.43
CA VAL A 21 6.57 12.79 -1.28
C VAL A 21 7.05 11.54 -2.04
N PRO A 22 8.22 11.54 -2.69
CA PRO A 22 8.69 10.36 -3.41
C PRO A 22 8.92 9.15 -2.50
N ALA A 23 9.37 9.35 -1.25
CA ALA A 23 9.62 8.28 -0.30
C ALA A 23 8.34 7.50 0.03
N PHE A 24 7.27 8.22 0.37
CA PHE A 24 6.03 7.57 0.79
C PHE A 24 5.21 7.02 -0.36
N VAL A 25 5.25 7.66 -1.53
CA VAL A 25 4.65 7.09 -2.74
C VAL A 25 5.36 5.80 -3.13
N GLY A 26 6.70 5.78 -3.12
CA GLY A 26 7.49 4.57 -3.38
C GLY A 26 7.16 3.44 -2.41
N LEU A 27 7.02 3.76 -1.12
CA LEU A 27 6.65 2.76 -0.11
C LEU A 27 5.23 2.21 -0.32
N ALA A 28 4.27 3.06 -0.67
CA ALA A 28 2.90 2.63 -0.94
C ALA A 28 2.85 1.70 -2.16
N LEU A 29 3.62 1.99 -3.22
CA LEU A 29 3.73 1.12 -4.39
C LEU A 29 4.39 -0.23 -4.06
N LEU A 30 5.48 -0.22 -3.28
CA LEU A 30 6.12 -1.44 -2.80
C LEU A 30 5.17 -2.28 -1.94
N SER A 31 4.44 -1.64 -1.02
CA SER A 31 3.45 -2.31 -0.17
C SER A 31 2.34 -2.92 -1.03
N ALA A 32 1.86 -2.19 -2.04
CA ALA A 32 0.84 -2.66 -2.97
C ALA A 32 1.33 -3.88 -3.78
N PHE A 33 2.59 -3.87 -4.23
CA PHE A 33 3.18 -5.01 -4.90
C PHE A 33 3.22 -6.25 -4.00
N LEU A 34 3.63 -6.10 -2.74
CA LEU A 34 3.67 -7.21 -1.77
C LEU A 34 2.26 -7.72 -1.41
N CYS A 35 1.28 -6.82 -1.29
CA CYS A 35 -0.12 -7.15 -1.00
C CYS A 35 -0.80 -7.96 -2.10
N MET A 36 -0.29 -7.92 -3.33
CA MET A 36 -0.76 -8.79 -4.41
C MET A 36 -0.44 -10.28 -4.16
N PHE A 37 0.62 -10.60 -3.40
CA PHE A 37 1.05 -11.98 -3.19
C PHE A 37 0.62 -12.57 -1.85
N ILE A 38 0.30 -11.73 -0.86
CA ILE A 38 -0.14 -12.18 0.46
C ILE A 38 -1.48 -11.51 0.76
N ALA A 39 -2.58 -12.24 0.59
CA ALA A 39 -3.91 -11.67 0.72
C ALA A 39 -4.29 -11.25 2.16
N SER A 40 -3.51 -11.65 3.17
CA SER A 40 -3.76 -11.27 4.57
C SER A 40 -3.03 -9.97 4.92
N GLY A 41 -3.78 -8.88 5.01
CA GLY A 41 -3.23 -7.57 5.39
C GLY A 41 -2.58 -7.57 6.78
N SER A 42 -3.11 -8.32 7.76
CA SER A 42 -2.48 -8.44 9.09
C SER A 42 -1.17 -9.24 9.07
N ALA A 43 -1.06 -10.26 8.21
CA ALA A 43 0.16 -11.02 8.04
C ALA A 43 1.27 -10.16 7.40
N ILE A 44 0.95 -9.44 6.32
CA ILE A 44 1.91 -8.52 5.70
C ILE A 44 2.32 -7.43 6.68
N TRP A 45 1.35 -6.78 7.32
CA TRP A 45 1.65 -5.69 8.25
C TRP A 45 2.56 -6.14 9.39
N SER A 46 2.39 -7.37 9.89
CA SER A 46 3.27 -7.91 10.94
C SER A 46 4.73 -8.06 10.48
N ILE A 47 4.97 -8.27 9.18
CA ILE A 47 6.31 -8.36 8.57
C ILE A 47 6.85 -6.96 8.25
N LEU A 48 6.00 -6.06 7.74
CA LEU A 48 6.40 -4.73 7.28
C LEU A 48 6.55 -3.71 8.41
N ALA A 49 5.66 -3.74 9.42
CA ALA A 49 5.64 -2.74 10.49
C ALA A 49 6.98 -2.60 11.24
N PRO A 50 7.67 -3.70 11.62
CA PRO A 50 8.97 -3.60 12.31
C PRO A 50 10.10 -2.96 11.48
N ILE A 51 9.92 -2.83 10.16
CA ILE A 51 10.91 -2.27 9.23
C ILE A 51 10.48 -0.86 8.81
N PHE A 52 9.26 -0.70 8.32
CA PHE A 52 8.78 0.55 7.74
C PHE A 52 8.39 1.60 8.78
N VAL A 53 7.89 1.21 9.96
CA VAL A 53 7.55 2.19 11.01
C VAL A 53 8.81 2.89 11.51
N PRO A 54 9.90 2.18 11.92
CA PRO A 54 11.14 2.85 12.31
C PRO A 54 11.77 3.68 11.18
N MET A 55 11.76 3.18 9.94
CA MET A 55 12.29 3.90 8.79
C MET A 55 11.57 5.24 8.56
N PHE A 56 10.24 5.26 8.65
CA PHE A 56 9.45 6.49 8.52
C PHE A 56 9.70 7.47 9.65
N MET A 57 9.87 6.96 10.88
CA MET A 57 10.23 7.82 12.01
C MET A 57 11.60 8.48 11.84
N LEU A 58 12.59 7.76 11.26
CA LEU A 58 13.91 8.34 10.94
C LEU A 58 13.81 9.42 9.86
N LEU A 59 12.91 9.24 8.88
CA LEU A 59 12.58 10.25 7.86
C LEU A 59 11.72 11.42 8.39
N GLY A 60 11.42 11.46 9.69
CA GLY A 60 10.65 12.53 10.33
C GLY A 60 9.13 12.41 10.21
N PHE A 61 8.60 11.25 9.83
CA PHE A 61 7.17 11.00 9.73
C PHE A 61 6.59 10.33 10.97
N HIS A 62 5.33 10.64 11.26
CA HIS A 62 4.59 10.02 12.35
C HIS A 62 4.30 8.54 12.03
N PRO A 63 4.39 7.60 12.99
CA PRO A 63 4.14 6.16 12.75
C PRO A 63 2.74 5.88 12.19
N ALA A 64 1.73 6.66 12.58
CA ALA A 64 0.39 6.56 12.01
C ALA A 64 0.35 6.84 10.50
N PHE A 65 1.25 7.68 9.98
CA PHE A 65 1.35 7.94 8.55
C PHE A 65 1.85 6.71 7.77
N ALA A 66 2.83 5.99 8.32
CA ALA A 66 3.29 4.70 7.77
C ALA A 66 2.15 3.67 7.73
N GLN A 67 1.29 3.64 8.75
CA GLN A 67 0.13 2.77 8.77
C GLN A 67 -0.92 3.16 7.71
N ILE A 68 -1.21 4.46 7.54
CA ILE A 68 -2.14 4.95 6.50
C ILE A 68 -1.68 4.52 5.11
N LEU A 69 -0.39 4.71 4.80
CA LEU A 69 0.22 4.29 3.54
C LEU A 69 -0.01 2.81 3.27
N PHE A 70 0.25 1.97 4.28
CA PHE A 70 0.02 0.54 4.16
C PHE A 70 -1.46 0.21 3.92
N ARG A 71 -2.39 0.83 4.65
CA ARG A 71 -3.84 0.57 4.47
C ARG A 71 -4.33 0.96 3.08
N ILE A 72 -3.84 2.07 2.55
CA ILE A 72 -4.14 2.51 1.17
C ILE A 72 -3.66 1.45 0.18
N ALA A 73 -2.43 0.99 0.32
CA ALA A 73 -1.84 0.00 -0.57
C ALA A 73 -2.57 -1.35 -0.51
N ASP A 74 -2.79 -1.89 0.69
CA ASP A 74 -3.44 -3.19 0.96
C ASP A 74 -4.87 -3.23 0.39
N SER A 75 -5.66 -2.20 0.67
CA SER A 75 -7.05 -2.12 0.19
C SER A 75 -7.18 -1.99 -1.33
N SER A 76 -6.20 -1.36 -1.99
CA SER A 76 -6.28 -1.09 -3.42
C SER A 76 -6.08 -2.32 -4.28
N VAL A 77 -5.13 -3.20 -3.90
CA VAL A 77 -4.63 -4.28 -4.77
C VAL A 77 -5.14 -5.66 -4.44
N LEU A 78 -5.88 -5.82 -3.34
CA LEU A 78 -6.45 -7.10 -2.93
C LEU A 78 -7.27 -7.82 -4.03
N PRO A 79 -8.04 -7.13 -4.90
CA PRO A 79 -8.75 -7.78 -6.01
C PRO A 79 -7.83 -8.45 -7.05
N LEU A 80 -6.57 -8.01 -7.15
CA LEU A 80 -5.56 -8.59 -8.03
C LEU A 80 -4.83 -9.78 -7.40
N ALA A 81 -5.01 -10.03 -6.09
CA ALA A 81 -4.22 -11.00 -5.38
C ALA A 81 -4.55 -12.44 -5.82
N PRO A 82 -3.65 -13.16 -6.52
CA PRO A 82 -3.99 -14.44 -7.14
C PRO A 82 -4.28 -15.55 -6.15
N VAL A 83 -3.65 -15.46 -4.99
CA VAL A 83 -3.80 -16.40 -3.87
C VAL A 83 -4.97 -16.07 -2.96
N SER A 84 -5.76 -15.04 -3.29
CA SER A 84 -6.90 -14.65 -2.46
C SER A 84 -7.95 -15.77 -2.44
N PRO A 85 -8.41 -16.20 -1.26
CA PRO A 85 -9.41 -17.27 -1.13
C PRO A 85 -10.76 -16.88 -1.74
N PHE A 86 -10.97 -15.59 -2.05
CA PHE A 86 -12.18 -15.09 -2.67
C PHE A 86 -12.19 -15.20 -4.19
N VAL A 87 -11.04 -15.46 -4.84
CA VAL A 87 -10.97 -15.54 -6.31
C VAL A 87 -11.89 -16.64 -6.87
N PRO A 88 -11.91 -17.88 -6.34
CA PRO A 88 -12.85 -18.91 -6.81
C PRO A 88 -14.32 -18.53 -6.60
N LEU A 89 -14.62 -17.84 -5.49
CA LEU A 89 -15.98 -17.37 -5.19
C LEU A 89 -16.45 -16.33 -6.21
N PHE A 90 -15.62 -15.32 -6.51
CA PHE A 90 -15.95 -14.30 -7.51
C PHE A 90 -16.04 -14.89 -8.91
N LEU A 91 -15.18 -15.85 -9.25
CA LEU A 91 -15.25 -16.56 -10.53
C LEU A 91 -16.57 -17.34 -10.65
N GLY A 92 -17.01 -18.02 -9.59
CA GLY A 92 -18.30 -18.70 -9.57
C GLY A 92 -19.50 -17.77 -9.78
N PHE A 93 -19.47 -16.58 -9.18
CA PHE A 93 -20.48 -15.55 -9.45
C PHE A 93 -20.44 -15.02 -10.88
N LEU A 94 -19.24 -14.82 -11.44
CA LEU A 94 -19.08 -14.41 -12.84
C LEU A 94 -19.60 -15.49 -13.80
N GLN A 95 -19.33 -16.76 -13.52
CA GLN A 95 -19.78 -17.90 -14.32
C GLN A 95 -21.30 -18.05 -14.37
N ARG A 96 -22.02 -17.54 -13.38
CA ARG A 96 -23.49 -17.48 -13.41
C ARG A 96 -24.03 -16.60 -14.55
N TYR A 97 -23.28 -15.56 -14.95
CA TYR A 97 -23.66 -14.65 -16.03
C TYR A 97 -22.88 -14.91 -17.34
N ARG A 98 -21.67 -15.45 -17.23
CA ARG A 98 -20.75 -15.77 -18.34
C ARG A 98 -20.17 -17.18 -18.15
N PRO A 99 -20.86 -18.24 -18.60
CA PRO A 99 -20.47 -19.63 -18.33
C PRO A 99 -19.06 -20.01 -18.81
N ASP A 100 -18.56 -19.31 -19.82
CA ASP A 100 -17.22 -19.45 -20.41
C ASP A 100 -16.12 -18.70 -19.64
N ALA A 101 -16.47 -17.92 -18.61
CA ALA A 101 -15.53 -17.12 -17.86
C ALA A 101 -14.47 -17.97 -17.12
N ARG A 102 -13.21 -17.55 -17.26
CA ARG A 102 -12.05 -18.12 -16.59
C ARG A 102 -11.34 -17.03 -15.77
N LEU A 103 -10.26 -17.42 -15.08
CA LEU A 103 -9.41 -16.49 -14.33
C LEU A 103 -8.94 -15.30 -15.19
N GLY A 104 -8.57 -15.54 -16.46
CA GLY A 104 -8.18 -14.47 -17.38
C GLY A 104 -9.29 -13.44 -17.62
N THR A 105 -10.54 -13.89 -17.77
CA THR A 105 -11.71 -13.01 -17.91
C THR A 105 -11.92 -12.19 -16.65
N TYR A 106 -11.83 -12.82 -15.47
CA TYR A 106 -11.93 -12.13 -14.19
C TYR A 106 -10.87 -11.03 -14.04
N TYR A 107 -9.58 -11.36 -14.22
CA TYR A 107 -8.50 -10.37 -14.05
C TYR A 107 -8.58 -9.26 -15.09
N SER A 108 -8.95 -9.57 -16.34
CA SER A 108 -9.09 -8.53 -17.38
C SER A 108 -10.19 -7.52 -17.03
N LEU A 109 -11.29 -7.99 -16.42
CA LEU A 109 -12.39 -7.12 -15.99
C LEU A 109 -12.03 -6.32 -14.73
N VAL A 110 -11.30 -6.93 -13.79
CA VAL A 110 -10.97 -6.32 -12.49
C VAL A 110 -9.77 -5.38 -12.59
N LEU A 111 -8.80 -5.62 -13.48
CA LEU A 111 -7.54 -4.87 -13.60
C LEU A 111 -7.66 -3.33 -13.51
N PRO A 112 -8.59 -2.65 -14.20
CA PRO A 112 -8.66 -1.19 -14.15
C PRO A 112 -9.02 -0.65 -12.75
N TYR A 113 -9.81 -1.39 -11.95
CA TYR A 113 -10.34 -0.87 -10.68
C TYR A 113 -9.23 -0.65 -9.62
N PRO A 114 -8.37 -1.63 -9.29
CA PRO A 114 -7.26 -1.46 -8.37
C PRO A 114 -6.30 -0.34 -8.76
N LEU A 115 -6.00 -0.20 -10.06
CA LEU A 115 -5.06 0.79 -10.56
C LEU A 115 -5.61 2.22 -10.41
N ILE A 116 -6.87 2.43 -10.80
CA ILE A 116 -7.54 3.73 -10.65
C ILE A 116 -7.71 4.06 -9.17
N PHE A 117 -8.13 3.09 -8.35
CA PHE A 117 -8.33 3.29 -6.93
C PHE A 117 -7.03 3.65 -6.20
N LEU A 118 -5.93 2.94 -6.50
CA LEU A 118 -4.61 3.26 -5.97
C LEU A 118 -4.15 4.66 -6.39
N ALA A 119 -4.32 5.02 -7.66
CA ALA A 119 -3.94 6.33 -8.16
C ALA A 119 -4.73 7.46 -7.47
N VAL A 120 -6.05 7.32 -7.35
CA VAL A 120 -6.91 8.30 -6.66
C VAL A 120 -6.52 8.42 -5.19
N TRP A 121 -6.27 7.31 -4.50
CA TRP A 121 -5.83 7.34 -3.10
C TRP A 121 -4.47 7.99 -2.91
N LEU A 122 -3.51 7.71 -3.80
CA LEU A 122 -2.20 8.36 -3.75
C LEU A 122 -2.31 9.86 -3.99
N LEU A 123 -3.12 10.28 -4.98
CA LEU A 123 -3.39 11.69 -5.23
C LEU A 123 -4.05 12.38 -4.03
N LEU A 124 -5.03 11.72 -3.41
CA LEU A 124 -5.67 12.22 -2.19
C LEU A 124 -4.65 12.36 -1.06
N LEU A 125 -3.81 11.35 -0.84
CA LEU A 125 -2.80 11.38 0.22
C LEU A 125 -1.76 12.48 -0.01
N VAL A 126 -1.29 12.63 -1.24
CA VAL A 126 -0.36 13.70 -1.62
C VAL A 126 -1.01 15.07 -1.42
N GLY A 127 -2.24 15.26 -1.89
CA GLY A 127 -2.98 16.49 -1.68
C GLY A 127 -3.19 16.81 -0.19
N TRP A 128 -3.55 15.80 0.61
CA TRP A 128 -3.74 15.91 2.06
C TRP A 128 -2.45 16.31 2.78
N TYR A 129 -1.35 15.68 2.39
CA TYR A 129 -0.02 15.98 2.92
C TYR A 129 0.45 17.40 2.56
N LEU A 130 0.27 17.82 1.31
CA LEU A 130 0.65 19.16 0.84
C LEU A 130 -0.21 20.26 1.46
N ALA A 131 -1.49 19.97 1.73
CA ALA A 131 -2.38 20.87 2.46
C ALA A 131 -2.06 20.96 3.96
N GLY A 132 -1.14 20.15 4.48
CA GLY A 132 -0.74 20.15 5.89
C GLY A 132 -1.85 19.71 6.83
N LEU A 133 -2.83 18.94 6.34
CA LEU A 133 -3.99 18.54 7.11
C LEU A 133 -3.63 17.47 8.15
N PRO A 134 -4.31 17.47 9.32
CA PRO A 134 -4.11 16.43 10.31
C PRO A 134 -4.56 15.07 9.75
N ILE A 135 -3.82 14.02 10.09
CA ILE A 135 -4.12 12.61 9.75
C ILE A 135 -4.98 11.94 10.81
N GLY A 136 -5.19 12.60 11.94
CA GLY A 136 -6.06 12.19 13.03
C GLY A 136 -6.23 13.34 14.03
N PRO A 137 -7.07 13.18 15.07
CA PRO A 137 -7.29 14.23 16.07
C PRO A 137 -5.98 14.69 16.73
N GLY A 138 -5.49 15.87 16.36
CA GLY A 138 -4.21 16.43 16.85
C GLY A 138 -2.94 15.76 16.31
N ILE A 139 -3.02 14.90 15.29
CA ILE A 139 -1.88 14.18 14.72
C ILE A 139 -1.61 14.67 13.30
N TYR A 140 -0.38 15.07 13.01
CA TYR A 140 0.08 15.51 11.69
C TYR A 140 0.99 14.46 11.02
N PRO A 141 1.16 14.51 9.68
CA PRO A 141 2.01 13.56 8.96
C PRO A 141 3.47 13.56 9.41
N ARG A 142 4.01 14.71 9.80
CA ARG A 142 5.38 14.86 10.29
C ARG A 142 5.41 14.88 11.82
N LEU A 143 6.51 14.37 12.38
CA LEU A 143 6.83 14.56 13.78
C LEU A 143 7.14 16.05 14.03
N PRO A 144 6.76 16.59 15.20
CA PRO A 144 7.14 17.95 15.61
C PRO A 144 8.65 18.10 15.81
#